data_AF-A0A7C3NUK4-F1
#
_entry.id   AF-A0A7C3NUK4-F1
#
_cell.length_a   1.000
_cell.length_b   1.000
_cell.length_c   1.000
_cell.angle_alpha   90.00
_cell.angle_beta   90.00
_cell.angle_gamma   90.00
#
_symmetry.space_group_name_H-M   'P 1'
#
loop_
_entity.id
_entity.type
_entity.pdbx_description
1 polymer ?
#
loop_
_entity_poly.entity_id
_entity_poly.type
_entity_poly.pdbx_seq_one_letter_code
_entity_poly.pdbx_strand_id
1 'polypeptide(L)'
;MELTPVQVAGDDPVEVLVSRVVGLREEIERLRRDIPDDDYIPAVVIVNSVLSAIRLEDRLVEAGFARDSLAIIRGLSHRAVRETRGKLLALGTSAVEVGVDFRCDYLLFEAFEAASFLQRFGRVGRHRAGKAIALVPPNAFEGMRKLPDEIDRAAFEERIYAWYPSAEAYPWFVTTEHGMITARALAENLVATVEADGQGRPEVLARLREKIEAILSGHAERLGCVTENARAKLAFQRCATGKSGAQWLKTYRRLNRFRTSLPSVKVHDFMEQHRRQDWEMGEYEADLAMLLKRAVDLRWNEKLGMLTIKGIGKYRRVHASEIFSDEDCGLMLETEEYRDRLLLYQDGEATPASDLMGRRNHIFAVVPKADVEAELDWRLPVFEAGKYLIAFDGAALMLLELWRRRRKAA
;
A
#
# COMPACT_ATOMS: atom_id res chain seq x y z
N MET A 1 24.64 4.56 -16.60
CA MET A 1 24.09 4.44 -15.24
C MET A 1 24.47 3.08 -14.74
N GLU A 2 24.84 2.94 -13.47
CA GLU A 2 25.19 1.65 -12.87
C GLU A 2 24.02 1.18 -11.99
N LEU A 3 23.67 -0.11 -12.02
CA LEU A 3 22.61 -0.68 -11.21
C LEU A 3 23.15 -1.84 -10.36
N THR A 4 22.96 -1.77 -9.05
CA THR A 4 23.25 -2.85 -8.11
C THR A 4 21.94 -3.34 -7.50
N PRO A 5 21.45 -4.54 -7.88
CA PRO A 5 20.28 -5.12 -7.25
C PRO A 5 20.61 -5.71 -5.89
N VAL A 6 19.69 -5.60 -4.94
CA VAL A 6 19.75 -6.20 -3.61
C VAL A 6 18.45 -6.97 -3.39
N GLN A 7 18.57 -8.27 -3.14
CA GLN A 7 17.42 -9.12 -2.87
C GLN A 7 16.81 -8.77 -1.50
N VAL A 8 15.50 -8.53 -1.47
CA VAL A 8 14.73 -8.46 -0.22
C VAL A 8 14.14 -9.84 0.04
N ALA A 9 14.75 -10.62 0.93
CA ALA A 9 14.27 -11.94 1.32
C ALA A 9 14.10 -12.01 2.85
N GLY A 10 12.92 -11.63 3.34
CA GLY A 10 12.58 -11.71 4.78
C GLY A 10 13.23 -10.66 5.68
N ASP A 11 14.30 -10.00 5.23
CA ASP A 11 14.93 -8.89 5.95
C ASP A 11 14.11 -7.60 5.87
N ASP A 12 14.18 -6.79 6.94
CA ASP A 12 13.53 -5.49 7.00
C ASP A 12 14.18 -4.52 5.99
N PRO A 13 13.48 -4.06 4.94
CA PRO A 13 14.07 -3.25 3.86
C PRO A 13 14.80 -2.00 4.36
N VAL A 14 14.32 -1.41 5.47
CA VAL A 14 14.96 -0.25 6.08
C VAL A 14 16.34 -0.58 6.63
N GLU A 15 16.54 -1.74 7.26
CA GLU A 15 17.84 -2.13 7.82
C GLU A 15 18.86 -2.38 6.70
N VAL A 16 18.41 -2.99 5.60
CA VAL A 16 19.23 -3.16 4.39
C VAL A 16 19.66 -1.80 3.83
N LEU A 17 18.72 -0.85 3.71
CA LEU A 17 19.01 0.51 3.24
C LEU A 17 19.98 1.24 4.19
N VAL A 18 19.78 1.15 5.51
CA VAL A 18 20.68 1.75 6.51
C VAL A 18 22.10 1.22 6.33
N SER A 19 22.26 -0.10 6.24
CA SER A 19 23.57 -0.72 6.03
C SER A 19 24.26 -0.21 4.76
N ARG A 20 23.52 -0.09 3.65
CA ARG A 20 24.05 0.44 2.38
C ARG A 20 24.43 1.91 2.48
N VAL A 21 23.59 2.76 3.06
CA VAL A 21 23.87 4.19 3.22
C VAL A 21 25.07 4.42 4.14
N VAL A 22 25.15 3.69 5.25
CA VAL A 22 26.30 3.76 6.18
C VAL A 22 27.59 3.35 5.47
N GLY A 23 27.56 2.29 4.66
CA GLY A 23 28.72 1.88 3.85
C GLY A 23 29.15 2.93 2.81
N LEU A 24 28.26 3.83 2.40
CA LEU A 24 28.55 4.93 1.46
C LEU A 24 28.89 6.25 2.16
N ARG A 25 28.97 6.29 3.49
CA ARG A 25 29.09 7.55 4.25
C ARG A 25 30.27 8.41 3.82
N GLU A 26 31.48 7.84 3.80
CA GLU A 26 32.70 8.59 3.45
C GLU A 26 32.64 9.17 2.04
N GLU A 27 32.08 8.39 1.11
CA GLU A 27 31.87 8.77 -0.28
C GLU A 27 30.86 9.92 -0.42
N ILE A 28 29.71 9.81 0.26
CA ILE A 28 28.67 10.85 0.30
C ILE A 28 29.20 12.16 0.86
N GLU A 29 29.97 12.09 1.95
CA GLU A 29 30.60 13.25 2.57
C GLU A 29 31.66 13.88 1.66
N ARG A 30 32.48 13.06 0.97
CA ARG A 30 33.44 13.55 -0.03
C ARG A 30 32.72 14.27 -1.17
N LEU A 31 31.72 13.63 -1.75
CA LEU A 31 30.91 14.18 -2.83
C LEU A 31 30.27 15.52 -2.49
N ARG A 32 29.80 15.70 -1.25
CA ARG A 32 29.27 16.99 -0.78
C ARG A 32 30.35 18.07 -0.71
N ARG A 33 31.55 17.73 -0.22
CA ARG A 33 32.67 18.69 -0.17
C ARG A 33 33.12 19.11 -1.56
N ASP A 34 33.17 18.16 -2.50
CA ASP A 34 33.61 18.41 -3.88
C ASP A 34 32.57 19.21 -4.68
N ILE A 35 31.29 19.12 -4.32
CA ILE A 35 30.17 19.74 -5.03
C ILE A 35 29.28 20.49 -4.03
N PRO A 36 29.63 21.74 -3.67
CA PRO A 36 28.90 22.55 -2.69
C PRO A 36 27.68 23.25 -3.31
N ASP A 37 27.04 22.64 -4.30
CA ASP A 37 25.85 23.15 -4.98
C ASP A 37 24.59 22.89 -4.13
N ASP A 38 23.71 23.89 -4.07
CA ASP A 38 22.48 23.87 -3.26
C ASP A 38 21.43 22.89 -3.80
N ASP A 39 21.42 22.69 -5.12
CA ASP A 39 20.49 21.79 -5.82
C ASP A 39 21.05 20.36 -5.98
N TYR A 40 22.29 20.16 -5.56
CA TYR A 40 22.93 18.86 -5.53
C TYR A 40 22.63 18.13 -4.22
N ILE A 41 22.42 16.82 -4.26
CA ILE A 41 22.30 15.90 -3.11
C ILE A 41 23.08 14.62 -3.44
N PRO A 42 24.16 14.27 -2.73
CA PRO A 42 24.98 13.10 -3.07
C PRO A 42 24.18 11.80 -3.18
N ALA A 43 23.24 11.58 -2.26
CA ALA A 43 22.46 10.37 -2.20
C ALA A 43 20.97 10.63 -1.92
N VAL A 44 20.11 9.94 -2.65
CA VAL A 44 18.66 9.96 -2.48
C VAL A 44 18.17 8.56 -2.14
N VAL A 45 17.33 8.43 -1.13
CA VAL A 45 16.72 7.16 -0.71
C VAL A 45 15.20 7.26 -0.83
N ILE A 46 14.60 6.35 -1.62
CA ILE A 46 13.16 6.30 -1.86
C ILE A 46 12.59 5.00 -1.29
N VAL A 47 11.68 5.13 -0.34
CA VAL A 47 10.97 4.01 0.30
C VAL A 47 9.47 4.07 0.02
N ASN A 48 8.78 2.93 0.12
CA ASN A 48 7.36 2.82 -0.25
C ASN A 48 6.38 3.34 0.80
N SER A 49 6.84 3.61 2.03
CA SER A 49 5.97 4.00 3.15
C SER A 49 6.54 5.18 3.93
N VAL A 50 5.64 6.07 4.39
CA VAL A 50 5.96 7.17 5.31
C VAL A 50 6.59 6.61 6.60
N LEU A 51 6.09 5.49 7.12
CA LEU A 51 6.66 4.85 8.32
C LEU A 51 8.09 4.34 8.07
N SER A 52 8.34 3.74 6.91
CA SER A 52 9.70 3.33 6.52
C SER A 52 10.64 4.52 6.43
N ALA A 53 10.16 5.67 5.95
CA ALA A 53 10.96 6.90 5.85
C ALA A 53 11.25 7.53 7.22
N ILE A 54 10.29 7.50 8.17
CA ILE A 54 10.51 7.92 9.57
C ILE A 54 11.56 7.05 10.21
N ARG A 55 11.39 5.72 10.10
CA ARG A 55 12.32 4.78 10.70
C ARG A 55 13.71 4.85 10.07
N LEU A 56 13.81 5.00 8.75
CA LEU A 56 15.10 5.17 8.08
C LEU A 56 15.85 6.41 8.60
N GLU A 57 15.15 7.52 8.82
CA GLU A 57 15.73 8.71 9.45
C GLU A 57 16.29 8.40 10.83
N ASP A 58 15.50 7.76 11.71
CA ASP A 58 15.95 7.46 13.07
C ASP A 58 17.13 6.48 13.09
N ARG A 59 17.10 5.45 12.26
CA ARG A 59 18.18 4.46 12.17
C ARG A 59 19.47 5.06 11.61
N LEU A 60 19.39 6.01 10.67
CA LEU A 60 20.57 6.72 10.18
C LEU A 60 21.16 7.66 11.24
N VAL A 61 20.31 8.32 12.04
CA VAL A 61 20.76 9.14 13.17
C VAL A 61 21.42 8.27 14.25
N GLU A 62 20.84 7.12 14.59
CA GLU A 62 21.44 6.12 15.49
C GLU A 62 22.78 5.60 14.95
N ALA A 63 22.93 5.48 13.62
CA ALA A 63 24.18 5.11 12.96
C ALA A 63 25.19 6.28 12.83
N GLY A 64 24.86 7.45 13.37
CA GLY A 64 25.78 8.59 13.50
C GLY A 64 25.71 9.63 12.39
N PHE A 65 24.67 9.63 11.55
CA PHE A 65 24.38 10.77 10.68
C PHE A 65 23.78 11.93 11.48
N ALA A 66 24.23 13.15 11.23
CA ALA A 66 23.63 14.33 11.85
C ALA A 66 22.23 14.56 11.24
N ARG A 67 21.21 14.78 12.08
CA ARG A 67 19.81 14.86 11.62
C ARG A 67 19.58 16.04 10.67
N ASP A 68 20.28 17.14 10.89
CA ASP A 68 20.30 18.33 10.04
C ASP A 68 20.98 18.09 8.69
N SER A 69 21.72 16.99 8.50
CA SER A 69 22.26 16.57 7.21
C SER A 69 21.25 15.79 6.34
N LEU A 70 20.07 15.49 6.87
CA LEU A 70 19.03 14.70 6.20
C LEU A 70 17.88 15.62 5.72
N ALA A 71 17.52 15.54 4.44
CA ALA A 71 16.32 16.15 3.88
C ALA A 71 15.17 15.14 3.91
N ILE A 72 14.01 15.50 4.46
CA ILE A 72 12.89 14.56 4.65
C ILE A 72 11.72 14.95 3.74
N ILE A 73 11.41 14.09 2.77
CA ILE A 73 10.51 14.41 1.66
C ILE A 73 9.40 13.36 1.59
N ARG A 74 8.39 13.52 2.44
CA ARG A 74 7.22 12.64 2.52
C ARG A 74 5.98 13.39 2.02
N GLY A 75 4.97 12.65 1.56
CA GLY A 75 3.68 13.23 1.16
C GLY A 75 3.10 14.10 2.28
N LEU A 76 2.61 15.30 1.94
CA LEU A 76 2.02 16.28 2.86
C LEU A 76 2.93 16.80 4.00
N SER A 77 4.23 16.48 4.04
CA SER A 77 5.14 17.12 5.02
C SER A 77 5.23 18.64 4.78
N HIS A 78 5.27 19.40 5.87
CA HIS A 78 5.38 20.87 5.85
C HIS A 78 6.59 21.31 5.02
N ARG A 79 6.45 22.41 4.26
CA ARG A 79 7.45 22.86 3.27
C ARG A 79 8.84 23.09 3.90
N ALA A 80 8.89 23.50 5.16
CA ALA A 80 10.13 23.69 5.92
C ALA A 80 10.94 22.40 6.12
N VAL A 81 10.29 21.24 6.18
CA VAL A 81 10.96 19.93 6.38
C VAL A 81 11.61 19.41 5.09
N ARG A 82 11.22 19.97 3.94
CA ARG A 82 11.73 19.60 2.61
C ARG A 82 12.96 20.38 2.18
N GLU A 83 13.58 21.17 3.07
CA GLU A 83 14.79 21.92 2.73
C GLU A 83 15.94 20.96 2.42
N THR A 84 16.42 21.01 1.18
CA THR A 84 17.46 20.12 0.65
C THR A 84 18.85 20.76 0.62
N ARG A 85 18.92 22.06 0.90
CA ARG A 85 20.14 22.86 0.83
C ARG A 85 21.20 22.34 1.79
N GLY A 86 22.39 22.02 1.26
CA GLY A 86 23.53 21.54 2.04
C GLY A 86 23.37 20.14 2.66
N LYS A 87 22.29 19.41 2.36
CA LYS A 87 21.98 18.10 2.96
C LYS A 87 22.79 16.98 2.32
N LEU A 88 23.26 15.99 3.07
CA LEU A 88 23.97 14.83 2.53
C LEU A 88 23.04 13.85 1.82
N LEU A 89 21.84 13.69 2.37
CA LEU A 89 20.89 12.66 1.99
C LEU A 89 19.49 13.25 1.86
N ALA A 90 18.74 12.83 0.85
CA ALA A 90 17.30 13.02 0.82
C ALA A 90 16.58 11.69 1.05
N LEU A 91 15.70 11.63 2.03
CA LEU A 91 14.90 10.45 2.37
C LEU A 91 13.44 10.74 2.03
N GLY A 92 12.82 9.93 1.18
CA GLY A 92 11.46 10.21 0.75
C GLY A 92 10.65 9.01 0.33
N THR A 93 9.41 9.32 -0.06
CA THR A 93 8.44 8.35 -0.58
C THR A 93 8.15 8.64 -2.05
N SER A 94 7.02 8.19 -2.60
CA SER A 94 6.56 8.54 -3.96
C SER A 94 6.47 10.05 -4.22
N ALA A 95 6.43 10.90 -3.18
CA ALA A 95 6.56 12.34 -3.33
C ALA A 95 7.84 12.77 -4.08
N VAL A 96 8.92 11.99 -3.96
CA VAL A 96 10.17 12.18 -4.71
C VAL A 96 10.03 11.74 -6.17
N GLU A 97 9.17 10.76 -6.47
CA GLU A 97 9.01 10.21 -7.84
C GLU A 97 8.42 11.22 -8.82
N VAL A 98 7.61 12.18 -8.37
CA VAL A 98 6.85 13.09 -9.25
C VAL A 98 7.20 14.56 -9.02
N GLY A 99 7.58 14.96 -7.80
CA GLY A 99 7.58 16.36 -7.40
C GLY A 99 8.92 17.07 -7.27
N VAL A 100 10.06 16.36 -7.30
CA VAL A 100 11.37 16.99 -7.07
C VAL A 100 12.44 16.40 -8.00
N ASP A 101 13.15 17.26 -8.73
CA ASP A 101 14.29 16.86 -9.57
C ASP A 101 15.58 17.07 -8.77
N PHE A 102 16.31 15.99 -8.51
CA PHE A 102 17.57 16.04 -7.77
C PHE A 102 18.74 15.75 -8.69
N ARG A 103 19.78 16.57 -8.58
CA ARG A 103 21.11 16.20 -9.06
C ARG A 103 21.75 15.30 -8.00
N CYS A 104 21.92 14.01 -8.28
CA CYS A 104 22.49 13.03 -7.36
C CYS A 104 23.39 12.00 -8.05
N ASP A 105 24.25 11.34 -7.26
CA ASP A 105 25.13 10.25 -7.72
C ASP A 105 24.58 8.92 -7.31
N TYR A 106 24.04 8.83 -6.09
CA TYR A 106 23.52 7.61 -5.53
C TYR A 106 22.00 7.69 -5.42
N LEU A 107 21.32 6.71 -5.98
CA LEU A 107 19.89 6.51 -5.77
C LEU A 107 19.68 5.13 -5.15
N LEU A 108 19.18 5.09 -3.92
CA LEU A 108 18.78 3.87 -3.26
C LEU A 108 17.26 3.81 -3.25
N PHE A 109 16.66 2.69 -3.64
CA PHE A 109 15.19 2.62 -3.65
C PHE A 109 14.65 1.22 -3.48
N GLU A 110 13.48 1.12 -2.85
CA GLU A 110 12.65 -0.06 -2.93
C GLU A 110 11.92 -0.08 -4.27
N ALA A 111 11.77 -1.23 -4.92
CA ALA A 111 10.89 -1.32 -6.08
C ALA A 111 10.31 -2.71 -6.19
N PHE A 112 8.99 -2.76 -6.02
CA PHE A 112 8.23 -4.00 -6.09
C PHE A 112 7.34 -4.11 -7.34
N GLU A 113 7.33 -3.09 -8.19
CA GLU A 113 6.59 -3.05 -9.45
C GLU A 113 7.46 -2.43 -10.54
N ALA A 114 7.26 -2.88 -11.79
CA ALA A 114 8.03 -2.42 -12.95
C ALA A 114 7.92 -0.90 -13.14
N ALA A 115 6.70 -0.36 -13.05
CA ALA A 115 6.45 1.07 -13.24
C ALA A 115 7.22 1.92 -12.21
N SER A 116 7.09 1.60 -10.91
CA SER A 116 7.84 2.29 -9.85
C SER A 116 9.35 2.11 -10.00
N PHE A 117 9.81 0.91 -10.40
CA PHE A 117 11.22 0.66 -10.67
C PHE A 117 11.76 1.62 -11.74
N LEU A 118 11.13 1.64 -12.92
CA LEU A 118 11.56 2.43 -14.06
C LEU A 118 11.48 3.93 -13.77
N GLN A 119 10.42 4.37 -13.08
CA GLN A 119 10.25 5.77 -12.68
C GLN A 119 11.34 6.22 -11.70
N ARG A 120 11.66 5.40 -10.69
CA ARG A 120 12.72 5.71 -9.72
C ARG A 120 14.08 5.64 -10.38
N PHE A 121 14.40 4.56 -11.08
CA PHE A 121 15.67 4.38 -11.76
C PHE A 121 15.95 5.51 -12.77
N GLY A 122 14.94 5.99 -13.49
CA GLY A 122 15.06 7.15 -14.39
C GLY A 122 15.33 8.49 -13.70
N ARG A 123 15.45 8.55 -12.37
CA ARG A 123 15.86 9.75 -11.62
C ARG A 123 17.37 9.85 -11.45
N VAL A 124 18.06 8.72 -11.36
CA VAL A 124 19.51 8.71 -11.48
C VAL A 124 19.88 8.85 -12.96
N GLY A 125 21.02 9.46 -13.29
CA GLY A 125 21.45 9.56 -14.69
C GLY A 125 20.97 10.79 -15.47
N ARG A 126 20.06 11.61 -14.94
CA ARG A 126 19.48 12.77 -15.66
C ARG A 126 20.49 13.87 -15.94
N HIS A 127 21.30 14.19 -14.94
CA HIS A 127 22.26 15.29 -14.98
C HIS A 127 23.69 14.78 -15.22
N ARG A 128 24.00 13.57 -14.74
CA ARG A 128 25.27 12.88 -14.92
C ARG A 128 25.10 11.38 -14.71
N ALA A 129 26.07 10.60 -15.15
CA ALA A 129 26.15 9.19 -14.78
C ALA A 129 26.09 9.04 -13.26
N GLY A 130 25.19 8.16 -12.79
CA GLY A 130 25.04 7.84 -11.38
C GLY A 130 24.80 6.34 -11.18
N LYS A 131 24.78 5.95 -9.91
CA LYS A 131 24.68 4.59 -9.41
C LYS A 131 23.37 4.41 -8.67
N ALA A 132 22.65 3.34 -8.98
CA ALA A 132 21.41 2.99 -8.33
C ALA A 132 21.57 1.68 -7.56
N ILE A 133 21.11 1.65 -6.31
CA ILE A 133 21.00 0.45 -5.50
C ILE A 133 19.51 0.14 -5.33
N ALA A 134 19.04 -0.91 -5.99
CA ALA A 134 17.62 -1.25 -6.00
C ALA A 134 17.34 -2.44 -5.08
N LEU A 135 16.46 -2.26 -4.10
CA LEU A 135 15.89 -3.34 -3.29
C LEU A 135 14.74 -3.97 -4.06
N VAL A 136 14.92 -5.22 -4.49
CA VAL A 136 14.05 -5.89 -5.45
C VAL A 136 13.61 -7.28 -4.95
N PRO A 137 12.46 -7.79 -5.41
CA PRO A 137 11.99 -9.12 -5.02
C PRO A 137 12.88 -10.24 -5.61
N PRO A 138 12.85 -11.46 -5.06
CA PRO A 138 13.71 -12.59 -5.47
C PRO A 138 13.76 -12.86 -6.98
N ASN A 139 12.60 -12.84 -7.64
CA ASN A 139 12.46 -13.01 -9.08
C ASN A 139 13.20 -11.94 -9.89
N ALA A 140 13.06 -10.66 -9.50
CA ALA A 140 13.75 -9.55 -10.15
C ALA A 140 15.25 -9.60 -9.90
N PHE A 141 15.67 -9.96 -8.69
CA PHE A 141 17.08 -10.15 -8.35
C PHE A 141 17.76 -11.20 -9.24
N GLU A 142 17.15 -12.39 -9.37
CA GLU A 142 17.69 -13.47 -10.21
C GLU A 142 17.73 -13.11 -11.70
N GLY A 143 16.77 -12.30 -12.16
CA GLY A 143 16.78 -11.74 -13.51
C GLY A 143 17.93 -10.77 -13.72
N MET A 144 18.07 -9.78 -12.83
CA MET A 144 19.09 -8.73 -12.93
C MET A 144 20.51 -9.27 -12.80
N ARG A 145 20.75 -10.32 -12.01
CA ARG A 145 22.08 -10.96 -11.87
C ARG A 145 22.58 -11.60 -13.19
N LYS A 146 21.69 -11.86 -14.13
CA LYS A 146 21.99 -12.47 -15.44
C LYS A 146 22.09 -11.43 -16.56
N LEU A 147 22.00 -10.15 -16.24
CA LEU A 147 22.20 -9.09 -17.22
C LEU A 147 23.67 -9.06 -17.69
N PRO A 148 23.90 -8.69 -18.96
CA PRO A 148 25.22 -8.25 -19.39
C PRO A 148 25.62 -6.94 -18.69
N ASP A 149 26.91 -6.63 -18.67
CA ASP A 149 27.46 -5.41 -18.07
C ASP A 149 26.89 -4.13 -18.73
N GLU A 150 26.60 -4.21 -20.03
CA GLU A 150 25.96 -3.15 -20.79
C GLU A 150 24.70 -3.67 -21.50
N ILE A 151 23.62 -2.90 -21.39
CA ILE A 151 22.33 -3.20 -22.01
C ILE A 151 21.70 -1.90 -22.50
N ASP A 152 21.07 -1.94 -23.68
CA ASP A 152 20.32 -0.79 -24.17
C ASP A 152 19.04 -0.57 -23.35
N ARG A 153 18.55 0.66 -23.37
CA ARG A 153 17.40 1.06 -22.55
C ARG A 153 16.13 0.26 -22.87
N ALA A 154 15.86 -0.03 -24.15
CA ALA A 154 14.62 -0.69 -24.56
C ALA A 154 14.62 -2.17 -24.14
N ALA A 155 15.74 -2.86 -24.37
CA ALA A 155 15.91 -4.23 -23.89
C ALA A 155 15.90 -4.30 -22.35
N PHE A 156 16.51 -3.34 -21.67
CA PHE A 156 16.46 -3.28 -20.21
C PHE A 156 15.02 -3.12 -19.70
N GLU A 157 14.24 -2.20 -20.30
CA GLU A 157 12.83 -1.99 -19.95
C GLU A 157 11.99 -3.25 -20.17
N GLU A 158 12.13 -3.93 -21.31
CA GLU A 158 11.46 -5.21 -21.59
C GLU A 158 11.80 -6.28 -20.54
N ARG A 159 13.09 -6.38 -20.15
CA ARG A 159 13.54 -7.33 -19.13
C ARG A 159 12.98 -7.01 -17.75
N ILE A 160 12.92 -5.73 -17.36
CA ILE A 160 12.29 -5.31 -16.12
C ILE A 160 10.82 -5.73 -16.10
N TYR A 161 10.05 -5.45 -17.16
CA TYR A 161 8.67 -5.92 -17.26
C TYR A 161 8.53 -7.45 -17.23
N ALA A 162 9.51 -8.18 -17.76
CA ALA A 162 9.51 -9.63 -17.71
C ALA A 162 9.81 -10.19 -16.31
N TRP A 163 10.67 -9.54 -15.52
CA TRP A 163 11.06 -10.04 -14.20
C TRP A 163 10.22 -9.53 -13.06
N TYR A 164 9.62 -8.37 -13.20
CA TYR A 164 8.52 -7.97 -12.33
C TYR A 164 7.29 -8.63 -12.95
N PRO A 165 6.92 -9.85 -12.50
CA PRO A 165 5.77 -10.51 -13.09
C PRO A 165 4.63 -9.51 -13.05
N SER A 166 3.87 -9.44 -14.15
CA SER A 166 2.54 -8.87 -14.16
C SER A 166 1.56 -9.67 -13.26
N ALA A 167 2.06 -10.24 -12.15
CA ALA A 167 1.31 -10.40 -10.92
C ALA A 167 0.80 -9.04 -10.41
N GLU A 168 1.15 -7.94 -11.08
CA GLU A 168 0.31 -6.75 -11.25
C GLU A 168 -1.17 -7.11 -11.10
N ALA A 169 -1.77 -6.56 -10.04
CA ALA A 169 -3.19 -6.29 -9.97
C ALA A 169 -4.17 -7.47 -9.82
N TYR A 170 -3.74 -8.74 -9.80
CA TYR A 170 -4.66 -9.88 -10.02
C TYR A 170 -5.52 -9.55 -11.26
N PRO A 171 -4.95 -9.53 -12.48
CA PRO A 171 -5.62 -8.92 -13.63
C PRO A 171 -6.88 -9.69 -14.01
N TRP A 172 -6.88 -10.99 -13.74
CA TRP A 172 -8.05 -11.86 -13.82
C TRP A 172 -9.18 -11.46 -12.85
N PHE A 173 -8.90 -10.74 -11.76
CA PHE A 173 -9.91 -10.32 -10.78
C PHE A 173 -10.98 -9.45 -11.45
N VAL A 174 -10.59 -8.55 -12.38
CA VAL A 174 -11.57 -7.67 -13.05
C VAL A 174 -12.57 -8.44 -13.92
N THR A 175 -12.28 -9.71 -14.25
CA THR A 175 -13.17 -10.58 -15.00
C THR A 175 -14.00 -11.51 -14.10
N THR A 176 -13.92 -11.40 -12.77
CA THR A 176 -14.73 -12.22 -11.85
C THR A 176 -15.99 -11.52 -11.38
N GLU A 177 -16.87 -12.28 -10.71
CA GLU A 177 -18.06 -11.74 -10.07
C GLU A 177 -17.72 -10.61 -9.09
N HIS A 178 -16.75 -10.85 -8.19
CA HIS A 178 -16.37 -9.83 -7.21
C HIS A 178 -15.62 -8.65 -7.83
N GLY A 179 -14.85 -8.84 -8.91
CA GLY A 179 -14.29 -7.70 -9.66
C GLY A 179 -15.36 -6.82 -10.30
N MET A 180 -16.39 -7.43 -10.87
CA MET A 180 -17.54 -6.69 -11.41
C MET A 180 -18.39 -6.04 -10.31
N ILE A 181 -18.47 -6.65 -9.11
CA ILE A 181 -19.07 -6.01 -7.93
C ILE A 181 -18.30 -4.74 -7.56
N THR A 182 -16.97 -4.79 -7.55
CA THR A 182 -16.13 -3.62 -7.28
C THR A 182 -16.34 -2.50 -8.31
N ALA A 183 -16.33 -2.83 -9.61
CA ALA A 183 -16.59 -1.84 -10.67
C ALA A 183 -17.98 -1.19 -10.54
N ARG A 184 -19.00 -2.01 -10.25
CA ARG A 184 -20.38 -1.54 -10.04
C ARG A 184 -20.54 -0.73 -8.77
N ALA A 185 -19.85 -1.07 -7.67
CA ALA A 185 -19.87 -0.29 -6.43
C ALA A 185 -19.39 1.16 -6.66
N LEU A 186 -18.31 1.34 -7.44
CA LEU A 186 -17.80 2.66 -7.82
C LEU A 186 -18.83 3.45 -8.64
N ALA A 187 -19.49 2.78 -9.59
CA ALA A 187 -20.52 3.41 -10.40
C ALA A 187 -21.75 3.82 -9.58
N GLU A 188 -22.20 2.99 -8.65
CA GLU A 188 -23.30 3.33 -7.73
C GLU A 188 -22.91 4.45 -6.75
N ASN A 189 -21.63 4.55 -6.35
CA ASN A 189 -21.15 5.68 -5.55
C ASN A 189 -21.22 6.99 -6.33
N LEU A 190 -20.85 7.00 -7.61
CA LEU A 190 -21.02 8.17 -8.48
C LEU A 190 -22.49 8.59 -8.57
N VAL A 191 -23.41 7.64 -8.73
CA VAL A 191 -24.85 7.93 -8.74
C VAL A 191 -25.30 8.55 -7.41
N ALA A 192 -24.87 7.97 -6.28
CA ALA A 192 -25.22 8.47 -4.95
C ALA A 192 -24.67 9.88 -4.70
N THR A 193 -23.46 10.21 -5.17
CA THR A 193 -22.91 11.57 -5.10
C THR A 193 -23.75 12.55 -5.91
N VAL A 194 -24.11 12.21 -7.15
CA VAL A 194 -24.95 13.07 -8.00
C VAL A 194 -26.35 13.26 -7.41
N GLU A 195 -26.91 12.22 -6.79
CA GLU A 195 -28.19 12.28 -6.07
C GLU A 195 -28.13 13.22 -4.86
N ALA A 196 -27.01 13.25 -4.13
CA ALA A 196 -26.80 14.10 -2.97
C ALA A 196 -26.52 15.58 -3.33
N ASP A 197 -25.76 15.84 -4.41
CA ASP A 197 -25.22 17.19 -4.71
C ASP A 197 -26.22 18.15 -5.39
N GLY A 198 -27.27 17.68 -6.04
CA GLY A 198 -28.03 18.59 -6.90
C GLY A 198 -29.44 18.18 -7.24
N GLN A 199 -30.40 18.56 -6.38
CA GLN A 199 -31.84 18.66 -6.69
C GLN A 199 -32.34 17.59 -7.68
N GLY A 200 -32.04 16.32 -7.37
CA GLY A 200 -32.06 15.19 -8.33
C GLY A 200 -33.31 15.17 -9.20
N ARG A 201 -33.21 15.72 -10.41
CA ARG A 201 -34.26 15.56 -11.41
C ARG A 201 -34.28 14.07 -11.78
N PRO A 202 -35.38 13.35 -11.55
CA PRO A 202 -35.43 11.89 -11.75
C PRO A 202 -34.95 11.45 -13.14
N GLU A 203 -35.19 12.29 -14.16
CA GLU A 203 -34.75 12.09 -15.55
C GLU A 203 -33.21 12.07 -15.70
N VAL A 204 -32.49 12.92 -14.97
CA VAL A 204 -31.02 12.98 -15.01
C VAL A 204 -30.42 11.73 -14.37
N LEU A 205 -30.99 11.30 -13.23
CA LEU A 205 -30.57 10.07 -12.55
C LEU A 205 -30.87 8.82 -13.39
N ALA A 206 -32.02 8.78 -14.05
CA ALA A 206 -32.37 7.70 -14.98
C ALA A 206 -31.37 7.61 -16.12
N ARG A 207 -31.09 8.74 -16.80
CA ARG A 207 -30.11 8.80 -17.89
C ARG A 207 -28.69 8.45 -17.43
N LEU A 208 -28.31 8.86 -16.22
CA LEU A 208 -27.01 8.50 -15.64
C LEU A 208 -26.91 6.99 -15.41
N ARG A 209 -27.95 6.37 -14.82
CA ARG A 209 -27.99 4.92 -14.60
C ARG A 209 -27.94 4.15 -15.92
N GLU A 210 -28.70 4.56 -16.94
CA GLU A 210 -28.64 3.95 -18.27
C GLU A 210 -27.24 4.03 -18.88
N LYS A 211 -26.59 5.20 -18.80
CA LYS A 211 -25.23 5.38 -19.31
C LYS A 211 -24.21 4.51 -18.57
N ILE A 212 -24.33 4.41 -17.25
CA ILE A 212 -23.49 3.53 -16.43
C ILE A 212 -23.69 2.06 -16.82
N GLU A 213 -24.93 1.61 -17.00
CA GLU A 213 -25.22 0.25 -17.43
C GLU A 213 -24.62 -0.06 -18.81
N ALA A 214 -24.71 0.87 -19.76
CA ALA A 214 -24.09 0.73 -21.06
C ALA A 214 -22.56 0.62 -20.97
N ILE A 215 -21.93 1.46 -20.14
CA ILE A 215 -20.47 1.42 -19.91
C ILE A 215 -20.05 0.08 -19.30
N LEU A 216 -20.73 -0.38 -18.24
CA LEU A 216 -20.41 -1.64 -17.57
C LEU A 216 -20.64 -2.84 -18.51
N SER A 217 -21.69 -2.81 -19.32
CA SER A 217 -21.98 -3.88 -20.29
C SER A 217 -20.92 -3.93 -21.39
N GLY A 218 -20.60 -2.80 -22.02
CA GLY A 218 -19.55 -2.73 -23.04
C GLY A 218 -18.14 -2.98 -22.48
N HIS A 219 -17.91 -2.73 -21.19
CA HIS A 219 -16.68 -3.15 -20.52
C HIS A 219 -16.63 -4.68 -20.34
N ALA A 220 -17.72 -5.28 -19.85
CA ALA A 220 -17.83 -6.72 -19.66
C ALA A 220 -17.72 -7.51 -20.97
N GLU A 221 -18.29 -7.01 -22.06
CA GLU A 221 -18.15 -7.61 -23.40
C GLU A 221 -16.69 -7.61 -23.87
N ARG A 222 -15.98 -6.49 -23.74
CA ARG A 222 -14.56 -6.38 -24.11
C ARG A 222 -13.66 -7.29 -23.28
N LEU A 223 -14.03 -7.55 -22.04
CA LEU A 223 -13.31 -8.44 -21.14
C LEU A 223 -13.78 -9.91 -21.19
N GLY A 224 -14.85 -10.21 -21.92
CA GLY A 224 -15.44 -11.55 -22.00
C GLY A 224 -16.11 -12.03 -20.70
N CYS A 225 -16.54 -11.13 -19.80
CA CYS A 225 -17.10 -11.45 -18.48
C CYS A 225 -18.57 -11.03 -18.32
N VAL A 226 -19.36 -11.18 -19.39
CA VAL A 226 -20.78 -10.75 -19.42
C VAL A 226 -21.63 -11.48 -18.38
N THR A 227 -21.35 -12.76 -18.11
CA THR A 227 -22.08 -13.54 -17.09
C THR A 227 -21.78 -13.02 -15.67
N GLU A 228 -20.54 -12.68 -15.39
CA GLU A 228 -20.09 -12.13 -14.11
C GLU A 228 -20.68 -10.75 -13.87
N ASN A 229 -20.75 -9.90 -14.91
CA ASN A 229 -21.46 -8.63 -14.85
C ASN A 229 -22.95 -8.80 -14.52
N ALA A 230 -23.62 -9.79 -15.15
CA ALA A 230 -25.02 -10.08 -14.87
C ALA A 230 -25.24 -10.56 -13.43
N ARG A 231 -24.33 -11.40 -12.90
CA ARG A 231 -24.36 -11.83 -11.49
C ARG A 231 -24.14 -10.67 -10.52
N ALA A 232 -23.16 -9.81 -10.80
CA ALA A 232 -22.92 -8.61 -10.00
C ALA A 232 -24.15 -7.69 -10.00
N LYS A 233 -24.77 -7.47 -11.15
CA LYS A 233 -26.02 -6.69 -11.26
C LYS A 233 -27.15 -7.29 -10.41
N LEU A 234 -27.35 -8.60 -10.50
CA LEU A 234 -28.35 -9.30 -9.68
C LEU A 234 -28.05 -9.17 -8.19
N ALA A 235 -26.78 -9.23 -7.77
CA ALA A 235 -26.38 -9.06 -6.37
C ALA A 235 -26.77 -7.67 -5.83
N PHE A 236 -26.53 -6.60 -6.60
CA PHE A 236 -26.96 -5.25 -6.25
C PHE A 236 -28.49 -5.09 -6.24
N GLN A 237 -29.21 -5.71 -7.17
CA GLN A 237 -30.69 -5.73 -7.15
C GLN A 237 -31.23 -6.42 -5.89
N ARG A 238 -30.66 -7.58 -5.52
CA ARG A 238 -31.02 -8.30 -4.29
C ARG A 238 -30.77 -7.44 -3.06
N CYS A 239 -29.63 -6.75 -3.02
CA CYS A 239 -29.28 -5.80 -1.96
C CYS A 239 -30.31 -4.67 -1.85
N ALA A 240 -30.73 -4.08 -2.97
CA ALA A 240 -31.76 -3.04 -3.02
C ALA A 240 -33.13 -3.52 -2.51
N THR A 241 -33.50 -4.78 -2.79
CA THR A 241 -34.74 -5.40 -2.27
C THR A 241 -34.66 -5.87 -0.81
N GLY A 242 -33.53 -5.63 -0.13
CA GLY A 242 -33.40 -5.93 1.29
C GLY A 242 -33.07 -7.40 1.64
N LYS A 243 -32.69 -8.25 0.68
CA LYS A 243 -32.34 -9.65 0.98
C LYS A 243 -31.11 -9.73 1.90
N SER A 244 -31.21 -10.50 2.99
CA SER A 244 -30.19 -10.61 4.05
C SER A 244 -28.79 -10.95 3.53
N GLY A 245 -28.65 -11.98 2.70
CA GLY A 245 -27.35 -12.40 2.14
C GLY A 245 -26.69 -11.44 1.12
N ALA A 246 -27.25 -10.25 0.92
CA ALA A 246 -26.69 -9.22 0.05
C ALA A 246 -26.49 -7.87 0.77
N GLN A 247 -26.71 -7.80 2.09
CA GLN A 247 -26.60 -6.54 2.85
C GLN A 247 -25.16 -6.03 2.92
N TRP A 248 -24.17 -6.92 2.94
CA TRP A 248 -22.74 -6.57 2.92
C TRP A 248 -22.34 -5.65 1.76
N LEU A 249 -23.07 -5.70 0.63
CA LEU A 249 -22.85 -4.80 -0.49
C LEU A 249 -23.11 -3.34 -0.13
N LYS A 250 -24.03 -3.04 0.80
CA LYS A 250 -24.26 -1.67 1.30
C LYS A 250 -23.04 -1.18 2.07
N THR A 251 -22.50 -2.04 2.93
CA THR A 251 -21.30 -1.74 3.72
C THR A 251 -20.10 -1.54 2.80
N TYR A 252 -19.87 -2.46 1.87
CA TYR A 252 -18.82 -2.35 0.86
C TYR A 252 -18.93 -1.07 0.02
N ARG A 253 -20.14 -0.75 -0.48
CA ARG A 253 -20.39 0.48 -1.24
C ARG A 253 -20.03 1.72 -0.44
N ARG A 254 -20.45 1.79 0.83
CA ARG A 254 -20.14 2.91 1.75
C ARG A 254 -18.66 3.07 2.03
N LEU A 255 -17.87 1.99 1.98
CA LEU A 255 -16.43 2.06 2.22
C LEU A 255 -15.70 2.83 1.10
N ASN A 256 -16.19 2.74 -0.14
CA ASN A 256 -15.60 3.37 -1.33
C ASN A 256 -14.09 3.04 -1.51
N ARG A 257 -13.71 1.79 -1.24
CA ARG A 257 -12.32 1.33 -1.29
C ARG A 257 -12.10 0.32 -2.41
N PHE A 258 -11.27 0.72 -3.38
CA PHE A 258 -10.79 -0.14 -4.44
C PHE A 258 -9.46 -0.76 -4.00
N ARG A 259 -9.41 -2.08 -3.85
CA ARG A 259 -8.21 -2.90 -3.52
C ARG A 259 -7.49 -2.63 -2.19
N THR A 260 -7.88 -1.62 -1.42
CA THR A 260 -7.33 -1.42 -0.07
C THR A 260 -8.12 -2.26 0.94
N SER A 261 -7.41 -3.02 1.77
CA SER A 261 -8.03 -3.78 2.87
C SER A 261 -8.20 -2.93 4.12
N LEU A 262 -7.25 -2.03 4.34
CA LEU A 262 -7.19 -1.16 5.48
C LEU A 262 -6.93 0.28 5.00
N PRO A 263 -7.51 1.28 5.67
CA PRO A 263 -7.36 2.66 5.26
C PRO A 263 -5.94 3.18 5.48
N SER A 264 -5.55 4.16 4.66
CA SER A 264 -4.70 5.23 5.16
C SER A 264 -5.49 6.02 6.20
N VAL A 265 -4.94 6.13 7.39
CA VAL A 265 -5.55 6.81 8.54
C VAL A 265 -4.65 7.96 8.97
N LYS A 266 -5.26 9.07 9.35
CA LYS A 266 -4.55 10.14 10.03
C LYS A 266 -4.15 9.67 11.43
N VAL A 267 -2.88 9.84 11.75
CA VAL A 267 -2.28 9.46 13.03
C VAL A 267 -1.44 10.61 13.56
N HIS A 268 -1.45 10.78 14.88
CA HIS A 268 -0.54 11.66 15.60
C HIS A 268 0.55 10.85 16.29
N ASP A 269 1.79 11.11 15.94
CA ASP A 269 2.96 10.47 16.54
C ASP A 269 3.60 11.41 17.57
N PHE A 270 3.46 11.06 18.86
CA PHE A 270 4.02 11.85 19.94
C PHE A 270 5.54 11.89 19.94
N MET A 271 6.20 10.86 19.41
CA MET A 271 7.65 10.85 19.26
C MET A 271 8.08 11.82 18.16
N GLU A 272 7.37 11.83 17.03
CA GLU A 272 7.59 12.79 15.95
C GLU A 272 7.36 14.22 16.41
N GLN A 273 6.23 14.49 17.08
CA GLN A 273 5.92 15.79 17.66
C GLN A 273 7.07 16.27 18.56
N HIS A 274 7.46 15.45 19.55
CA HIS A 274 8.49 15.83 20.52
C HIS A 274 9.82 16.14 19.83
N ARG A 275 10.16 15.33 18.83
CA ARG A 275 11.38 15.45 18.02
C ARG A 275 11.41 16.71 17.16
N ARG A 276 10.26 17.14 16.64
CA ARG A 276 10.13 18.34 15.79
C ARG A 276 9.82 19.61 16.57
N GLN A 277 9.50 19.48 17.86
CA GLN A 277 9.07 20.57 18.74
C GLN A 277 7.83 21.33 18.22
N ASP A 278 7.02 20.67 17.40
CA ASP A 278 5.85 21.24 16.74
C ASP A 278 4.75 20.16 16.68
N TRP A 279 3.53 20.56 17.07
CA TRP A 279 2.36 19.69 17.08
C TRP A 279 1.99 19.21 15.68
N GLU A 280 1.90 20.13 14.72
CA GLU A 280 1.42 19.83 13.37
C GLU A 280 2.37 18.90 12.63
N MET A 281 3.66 18.90 13.01
CA MET A 281 4.68 18.03 12.44
C MET A 281 4.59 16.58 12.93
N GLY A 282 3.84 16.32 14.00
CA GLY A 282 3.56 14.96 14.50
C GLY A 282 2.43 14.25 13.76
N GLU A 283 1.64 14.98 12.96
CA GLU A 283 0.47 14.44 12.26
C GLU A 283 0.82 14.00 10.84
N TYR A 284 0.44 12.77 10.48
CA TYR A 284 0.60 12.25 9.11
C TYR A 284 -0.44 11.18 8.77
N GLU A 285 -0.58 10.85 7.49
CA GLU A 285 -1.36 9.70 7.04
C GLU A 285 -0.46 8.47 6.88
N ALA A 286 -0.92 7.33 7.39
CA ALA A 286 -0.22 6.06 7.26
C ALA A 286 -1.20 4.91 7.02
N ASP A 287 -0.75 3.89 6.28
CA ASP A 287 -1.48 2.65 6.11
C ASP A 287 -1.66 1.94 7.46
N LEU A 288 -2.91 1.61 7.79
CA LEU A 288 -3.23 0.98 9.07
C LEU A 288 -2.61 -0.42 9.21
N ALA A 289 -2.41 -1.19 8.13
CA ALA A 289 -1.74 -2.48 8.21
C ALA A 289 -0.27 -2.31 8.67
N MET A 290 0.39 -1.27 8.17
CA MET A 290 1.75 -0.91 8.58
C MET A 290 1.81 -0.36 10.01
N LEU A 291 0.82 0.44 10.44
CA LEU A 291 0.69 0.87 11.84
C LEU A 291 0.51 -0.34 12.77
N LEU A 292 -0.39 -1.26 12.42
CA LEU A 292 -0.56 -2.52 13.15
C LEU A 292 0.73 -3.33 13.23
N LYS A 293 1.64 -3.25 12.27
CA LYS A 293 2.89 -4.01 12.30
C LYS A 293 4.03 -3.31 13.03
N ARG A 294 3.97 -2.00 13.25
CA ARG A 294 5.14 -1.23 13.72
C ARG A 294 4.87 -0.17 14.78
N ALA A 295 3.64 0.33 14.88
CA ALA A 295 3.32 1.38 15.84
C ALA A 295 3.52 0.90 17.28
N VAL A 296 4.14 1.74 18.09
CA VAL A 296 4.23 1.54 19.54
C VAL A 296 3.06 2.25 20.19
N ASP A 297 2.33 1.53 21.04
CA ASP A 297 1.21 2.07 21.82
C ASP A 297 0.09 2.70 20.95
N LEU A 298 -0.31 2.00 19.88
CA LEU A 298 -1.36 2.43 18.96
C LEU A 298 -2.71 2.50 19.68
N ARG A 299 -3.29 3.70 19.78
CA ARG A 299 -4.56 3.96 20.48
C ARG A 299 -5.43 4.95 19.72
N TRP A 300 -6.74 4.82 19.86
CA TRP A 300 -7.66 5.90 19.50
C TRP A 300 -7.70 6.95 20.60
N ASN A 301 -7.60 8.23 20.24
CA ASN A 301 -7.74 9.34 21.17
C ASN A 301 -9.06 10.10 20.89
N GLU A 302 -10.06 9.90 21.76
CA GLU A 302 -11.38 10.53 21.60
C GLU A 302 -11.33 12.06 21.60
N LYS A 303 -10.41 12.67 22.34
CA LYS A 303 -10.29 14.13 22.40
C LYS A 303 -9.77 14.71 21.10
N LEU A 304 -8.87 14.00 20.43
CA LEU A 304 -8.29 14.41 19.15
C LEU A 304 -9.08 13.91 17.94
N GLY A 305 -9.98 12.94 18.14
CA GLY A 305 -10.73 12.31 17.05
C GLY A 305 -9.85 11.58 16.04
N MET A 306 -8.69 11.07 16.46
CA MET A 306 -7.73 10.38 15.59
C MET A 306 -6.91 9.33 16.34
N LEU A 307 -6.16 8.52 15.58
CA LEU A 307 -5.20 7.58 16.14
C LEU A 307 -3.98 8.31 16.68
N THR A 308 -3.40 7.77 17.75
CA THR A 308 -2.15 8.24 18.33
C THR A 308 -1.18 7.08 18.52
N ILE A 309 0.11 7.35 18.36
CA ILE A 309 1.19 6.40 18.61
C ILE A 309 2.32 7.06 19.42
N LYS A 310 3.13 6.24 20.08
CA LYS A 310 4.37 6.65 20.76
C LYS A 310 5.60 6.26 19.95
N GLY A 311 5.60 6.62 18.67
CA GLY A 311 6.67 6.30 17.73
C GLY A 311 6.53 4.95 17.01
N ILE A 312 7.56 4.64 16.22
CA ILE A 312 7.62 3.49 15.33
C ILE A 312 8.71 2.54 15.81
N GLY A 313 8.32 1.29 16.08
CA GLY A 313 9.20 0.24 16.59
C GLY A 313 9.65 -0.76 15.52
N LYS A 314 10.17 -1.89 16.02
CA LYS A 314 10.48 -3.07 15.22
C LYS A 314 9.21 -3.67 14.62
N TYR A 315 9.38 -4.50 13.59
CA TYR A 315 8.29 -5.26 13.00
C TYR A 315 7.72 -6.24 14.02
N ARG A 316 6.40 -6.22 14.19
CA ARG A 316 5.62 -7.07 15.11
C ARG A 316 4.78 -8.06 14.33
N ARG A 317 4.55 -9.23 14.89
CA ARG A 317 3.63 -10.20 14.31
C ARG A 317 2.20 -9.73 14.58
N VAL A 318 1.39 -9.68 13.53
CA VAL A 318 -0.03 -9.32 13.61
C VAL A 318 -0.89 -10.49 13.18
N HIS A 319 -1.86 -10.84 13.99
CA HIS A 319 -2.85 -11.88 13.70
C HIS A 319 -4.22 -11.47 14.25
N ALA A 320 -5.28 -12.12 13.78
CA ALA A 320 -6.63 -11.90 14.23
C ALA A 320 -7.09 -13.01 15.19
N SER A 321 -8.17 -12.75 15.93
CA SER A 321 -8.80 -13.73 16.82
C SER A 321 -9.07 -15.07 16.12
N GLU A 322 -8.72 -16.17 16.79
CA GLU A 322 -8.97 -17.54 16.33
C GLU A 322 -10.39 -18.01 16.66
N ILE A 323 -11.40 -17.27 16.16
CA ILE A 323 -12.83 -17.50 16.48
C ILE A 323 -13.63 -18.15 15.35
N PHE A 324 -12.97 -18.40 14.22
CA PHE A 324 -13.62 -18.82 12.98
C PHE A 324 -13.65 -20.34 12.80
N SER A 325 -14.62 -20.79 12.01
CA SER A 325 -14.90 -22.19 11.69
C SER A 325 -14.96 -22.40 10.17
N ASP A 326 -15.05 -23.67 9.74
CA ASP A 326 -15.17 -23.99 8.32
C ASP A 326 -16.52 -23.52 7.74
N GLU A 327 -17.52 -23.25 8.59
CA GLU A 327 -18.82 -22.67 8.20
C GLU A 327 -18.71 -21.19 7.79
N ASP A 328 -17.71 -20.49 8.31
CA ASP A 328 -17.45 -19.08 8.00
C ASP A 328 -16.71 -18.92 6.66
N CYS A 329 -16.10 -20.01 6.17
CA CYS A 329 -15.26 -19.98 4.98
C CYS A 329 -16.07 -19.74 3.70
N GLY A 330 -15.62 -18.79 2.89
CA GLY A 330 -16.27 -18.49 1.61
C GLY A 330 -17.43 -17.49 1.68
N LEU A 331 -17.80 -17.07 2.88
CA LEU A 331 -18.82 -16.07 3.12
C LEU A 331 -18.20 -14.66 3.13
N MET A 332 -19.01 -13.68 2.75
CA MET A 332 -18.69 -12.29 3.05
C MET A 332 -19.35 -11.92 4.37
N LEU A 333 -18.53 -11.57 5.35
CA LEU A 333 -18.92 -11.27 6.72
C LEU A 333 -18.76 -9.78 7.00
N GLU A 334 -19.40 -9.28 8.06
CA GLU A 334 -19.35 -7.88 8.47
C GLU A 334 -18.80 -7.74 9.89
N THR A 335 -17.87 -6.81 10.12
CA THR A 335 -17.24 -6.65 11.44
C THR A 335 -18.24 -6.30 12.55
N GLU A 336 -19.37 -5.68 12.20
CA GLU A 336 -20.47 -5.39 13.13
C GLU A 336 -21.07 -6.67 13.76
N GLU A 337 -21.10 -7.79 13.04
CA GLU A 337 -21.57 -9.08 13.55
C GLU A 337 -20.58 -9.71 14.54
N TYR A 338 -19.35 -9.18 14.61
CA TYR A 338 -18.22 -9.70 15.38
C TYR A 338 -17.59 -8.65 16.32
N ARG A 339 -18.30 -7.54 16.61
CA ARG A 339 -17.76 -6.33 17.28
C ARG A 339 -16.99 -6.62 18.59
N ASP A 340 -17.38 -7.65 19.33
CA ASP A 340 -16.76 -8.01 20.63
C ASP A 340 -15.88 -9.27 20.56
N ARG A 341 -15.75 -9.88 19.38
CA ARG A 341 -15.04 -11.16 19.20
C ARG A 341 -13.85 -11.05 18.25
N LEU A 342 -13.96 -10.22 17.22
CA LEU A 342 -12.90 -10.01 16.24
C LEU A 342 -11.92 -8.95 16.74
N LEU A 343 -10.78 -9.42 17.23
CA LEU A 343 -9.67 -8.59 17.69
C LEU A 343 -8.45 -8.84 16.80
N LEU A 344 -7.61 -7.82 16.68
CA LEU A 344 -6.28 -7.88 16.08
C LEU A 344 -5.23 -7.79 17.19
N TYR A 345 -4.27 -8.71 17.14
CA TYR A 345 -3.23 -8.86 18.14
C TYR A 345 -1.88 -8.44 17.56
N GLN A 346 -1.09 -7.69 18.34
CA GLN A 346 0.32 -7.40 18.09
C GLN A 346 1.15 -8.20 19.09
N ASP A 347 1.99 -9.13 18.61
CA ASP A 347 2.85 -9.99 19.44
C ASP A 347 2.08 -10.70 20.59
N GLY A 348 0.80 -11.01 20.39
CA GLY A 348 -0.07 -11.68 21.36
C GLY A 348 -0.89 -10.74 22.25
N GLU A 349 -0.64 -9.42 22.20
CA GLU A 349 -1.43 -8.43 22.93
C GLU A 349 -2.55 -7.86 22.04
N ALA A 350 -3.77 -7.82 22.56
CA ALA A 350 -4.90 -7.24 21.84
C ALA A 350 -4.67 -5.74 21.59
N THR A 351 -4.85 -5.30 20.35
CA THR A 351 -4.61 -3.91 19.97
C THR A 351 -5.90 -3.08 20.03
N PRO A 352 -5.82 -1.81 20.48
CA PRO A 352 -6.91 -0.84 20.32
C PRO A 352 -7.28 -0.53 18.87
N ALA A 353 -6.45 -0.93 17.90
CA ALA A 353 -6.80 -0.86 16.49
C ALA A 353 -7.95 -1.83 16.10
N SER A 354 -8.20 -2.86 16.91
CA SER A 354 -9.43 -3.65 16.84
C SER A 354 -10.67 -2.78 17.04
N ASP A 355 -10.61 -1.82 17.97
CA ASP A 355 -11.70 -0.85 18.20
C ASP A 355 -11.92 0.02 16.97
N LEU A 356 -10.87 0.35 16.22
CA LEU A 356 -10.98 1.12 14.98
C LEU A 356 -11.74 0.35 13.90
N MET A 357 -11.43 -0.94 13.73
CA MET A 357 -12.17 -1.84 12.84
C MET A 357 -13.61 -2.11 13.33
N GLY A 358 -13.89 -1.90 14.62
CA GLY A 358 -15.23 -1.95 15.21
C GLY A 358 -16.03 -0.64 15.11
N ARG A 359 -15.36 0.51 14.96
CA ARG A 359 -15.98 1.86 14.85
C ARG A 359 -16.69 2.10 13.53
N ARG A 360 -16.22 1.48 12.46
CA ARG A 360 -16.88 1.48 11.15
C ARG A 360 -17.13 0.03 10.77
N ASN A 361 -18.33 -0.26 10.27
CA ASN A 361 -18.58 -1.61 9.77
C ASN A 361 -17.74 -1.85 8.51
N HIS A 362 -17.00 -2.95 8.51
CA HIS A 362 -16.12 -3.41 7.43
C HIS A 362 -16.60 -4.76 6.92
N ILE A 363 -16.40 -5.03 5.63
CA ILE A 363 -16.58 -6.40 5.14
C ILE A 363 -15.28 -7.17 5.33
N PHE A 364 -15.37 -8.48 5.56
CA PHE A 364 -14.21 -9.35 5.57
C PHE A 364 -14.56 -10.75 5.08
N ALA A 365 -13.53 -11.49 4.70
CA ALA A 365 -13.64 -12.87 4.24
C ALA A 365 -12.69 -13.75 5.02
N VAL A 366 -13.11 -15.00 5.24
CA VAL A 366 -12.32 -16.06 5.87
C VAL A 366 -12.12 -17.18 4.85
N VAL A 367 -10.89 -17.67 4.73
CA VAL A 367 -10.56 -18.83 3.89
C VAL A 367 -9.56 -19.74 4.62
N PRO A 368 -9.55 -21.06 4.35
CA PRO A 368 -8.53 -21.96 4.88
C PRO A 368 -7.14 -21.55 4.40
N LYS A 369 -6.17 -21.42 5.31
CA LYS A 369 -4.80 -20.97 5.00
C LYS A 369 -4.13 -21.88 3.96
N ALA A 370 -4.24 -23.20 4.17
CA ALA A 370 -3.66 -24.22 3.28
C ALA A 370 -4.16 -24.11 1.81
N ASP A 371 -5.37 -23.56 1.62
CA ASP A 371 -5.99 -23.43 0.31
C ASP A 371 -5.56 -22.17 -0.45
N VAL A 372 -4.84 -21.23 0.14
CA VAL A 372 -4.44 -20.01 -0.60
C VAL A 372 -2.99 -19.60 -0.41
N GLU A 373 -2.30 -20.09 0.63
CA GLU A 373 -0.96 -19.64 1.02
C GLU A 373 0.08 -19.66 -0.11
N ALA A 374 0.02 -20.65 -1.02
CA ALA A 374 0.95 -20.75 -2.14
C ALA A 374 0.76 -19.68 -3.23
N GLU A 375 -0.42 -19.07 -3.31
CA GLU A 375 -0.76 -18.04 -4.31
C GLU A 375 -0.80 -16.63 -3.71
N LEU A 376 -0.62 -16.51 -2.38
CA LEU A 376 -0.60 -15.23 -1.71
C LEU A 376 0.72 -14.50 -1.94
N ASP A 377 0.58 -13.25 -2.36
CA ASP A 377 1.67 -12.28 -2.45
C ASP A 377 1.62 -11.36 -1.22
N TRP A 378 2.79 -10.86 -0.78
CA TRP A 378 2.96 -9.87 0.28
C TRP A 378 2.11 -8.59 0.07
N ARG A 379 1.64 -8.33 -1.16
CA ARG A 379 0.73 -7.24 -1.52
C ARG A 379 -0.73 -7.46 -1.17
N LEU A 380 -1.18 -8.70 -0.92
CA LEU A 380 -2.53 -8.95 -0.43
C LEU A 380 -2.50 -8.90 1.11
N PRO A 381 -2.98 -7.81 1.74
CA PRO A 381 -2.97 -7.66 3.19
C PRO A 381 -3.96 -8.63 3.84
N VAL A 382 -3.43 -9.78 4.25
CA VAL A 382 -4.12 -10.82 5.02
C VAL A 382 -3.63 -10.85 6.45
N PHE A 383 -4.47 -11.33 7.36
CA PHE A 383 -4.14 -11.62 8.75
C PHE A 383 -4.33 -13.11 9.01
N GLU A 384 -3.37 -13.71 9.72
CA GLU A 384 -3.53 -15.08 10.19
C GLU A 384 -4.60 -15.14 11.29
N ALA A 385 -5.42 -16.18 11.29
CA ALA A 385 -6.38 -16.49 12.34
C ALA A 385 -6.38 -18.01 12.56
N GLY A 386 -5.36 -18.52 13.23
CA GLY A 386 -5.12 -19.95 13.40
C GLY A 386 -4.89 -20.66 12.05
N LYS A 387 -5.74 -21.65 11.73
CA LYS A 387 -5.70 -22.37 10.45
C LYS A 387 -6.31 -21.60 9.26
N TYR A 388 -6.79 -20.38 9.48
CA TYR A 388 -7.45 -19.55 8.46
C TYR A 388 -6.65 -18.28 8.16
N LEU A 389 -7.00 -17.65 7.05
CA LEU A 389 -6.59 -16.30 6.69
C LEU A 389 -7.82 -15.43 6.56
N ILE A 390 -7.69 -14.18 7.02
CA ILE A 390 -8.71 -13.16 6.87
C ILE A 390 -8.20 -11.97 6.07
N ALA A 391 -9.07 -11.35 5.29
CA ALA A 391 -8.82 -10.08 4.63
C ALA A 391 -10.04 -9.19 4.71
N PHE A 392 -9.82 -7.89 4.71
CA PHE A 392 -10.86 -6.86 4.84
C PHE A 392 -11.12 -6.13 3.52
N ASP A 393 -12.29 -5.51 3.42
CA ASP A 393 -12.70 -4.59 2.34
C ASP A 393 -12.39 -5.13 0.93
N GLY A 394 -11.63 -4.39 0.11
CA GLY A 394 -11.30 -4.82 -1.25
C GLY A 394 -10.48 -6.10 -1.31
N ALA A 395 -9.62 -6.35 -0.31
CA ALA A 395 -8.84 -7.58 -0.24
C ALA A 395 -9.67 -8.81 0.13
N ALA A 396 -10.78 -8.63 0.87
CA ALA A 396 -11.72 -9.71 1.17
C ALA A 396 -12.28 -10.34 -0.11
N LEU A 397 -12.70 -9.47 -1.06
CA LEU A 397 -13.21 -9.87 -2.37
C LEU A 397 -12.15 -10.65 -3.18
N MET A 398 -10.91 -10.17 -3.16
CA MET A 398 -9.81 -10.81 -3.88
C MET A 398 -9.43 -12.16 -3.27
N LEU A 399 -9.38 -12.24 -1.93
CA LEU A 399 -9.08 -13.47 -1.19
C LEU A 399 -10.14 -14.57 -1.47
N LEU A 400 -11.42 -14.20 -1.52
CA LEU A 400 -12.49 -15.14 -1.86
C LEU A 400 -12.37 -15.66 -3.30
N GLU A 401 -12.07 -14.79 -4.26
CA GLU A 401 -11.92 -15.25 -5.65
C GLU A 401 -10.69 -16.12 -5.84
N LEU A 402 -9.59 -15.81 -5.14
CA LEU A 402 -8.40 -16.65 -5.13
C LEU A 402 -8.76 -18.07 -4.67
N TRP A 403 -9.44 -18.17 -3.53
CA TRP A 403 -9.89 -19.45 -2.97
C TRP A 403 -10.87 -20.19 -3.90
N ARG A 404 -11.86 -19.49 -4.46
CA ARG A 404 -12.81 -20.07 -5.43
C ARG A 404 -12.11 -20.60 -6.67
N ARG A 405 -11.07 -19.91 -7.15
CA ARG A 405 -10.34 -20.29 -8.34
C ARG A 405 -9.54 -21.56 -8.12
N ARG A 406 -8.87 -21.71 -6.98
CA ARG A 406 -8.18 -22.96 -6.63
C ARG A 406 -9.15 -24.13 -6.50
N ARG A 407 -10.31 -23.93 -5.88
CA ARG A 407 -11.35 -24.97 -5.76
C ARG A 407 -12.00 -25.39 -7.07
N LYS A 408 -11.87 -24.60 -8.14
CA LYS A 408 -12.29 -24.99 -9.50
C LYS A 408 -11.18 -25.71 -10.28
N ALA A 409 -9.93 -25.55 -9.85
CA ALA A 409 -8.76 -26.14 -10.48
C ALA A 409 -8.34 -27.48 -9.85
N ALA A 410 -8.65 -27.67 -8.56
CA ALA A 410 -8.66 -28.96 -7.87
C ALA A 410 -9.96 -29.72 -8.16
#